data_AF-A0A8J7M1X4-F1
#
_entry.id   AF-A0A8J7M1X4-F1
#
_cell.length_a   1.000
_cell.length_b   1.000
_cell.length_c   1.000
_cell.angle_alpha   90.00
_cell.angle_beta   90.00
_cell.angle_gamma   90.00
#
_symmetry.space_group_name_H-M   'P 1'
#
loop_
_entity.id
_entity.type
_entity.pdbx_description
1 polymer ?
#
loop_
_entity_poly.entity_id
_entity_poly.type
_entity_poly.pdbx_seq_one_letter_code
_entity_poly.pdbx_strand_id
1 'polypeptide(L)'
;MKTNDIKRLREDRVHPLLAYNEDLALAGRASKESIDFLTRQIHSIERFVERKLELREDYKTLLTVPGVGQILGLTIMLETGPIQRFEKGGNYASYCRAVSSKWTSNDKAKGKGNKKNGNKYLSWAFSEAAEFARRFDDKARAYYNRKLKKSNFVVAHAALAHKLARAAYYVMRDQVIFVSEKTFT
;
A
#
# COMPACT_ATOMS: atom_id res chain seq x y z
N MET A 1 2.12 12.76 20.66
CA MET A 1 3.17 12.91 19.64
C MET A 1 2.90 11.93 18.50
N LYS A 2 2.92 12.35 17.22
CA LYS A 2 2.63 11.43 16.11
C LYS A 2 3.88 10.59 15.82
N THR A 3 3.71 9.35 15.34
CA THR A 3 4.82 8.41 15.08
C THR A 3 5.86 8.96 14.09
N ASN A 4 5.46 9.81 13.15
CA ASN A 4 6.38 10.47 12.22
C ASN A 4 7.25 11.54 12.88
N ASP A 5 6.80 12.15 13.97
CA ASP A 5 7.58 13.12 14.75
C ASP A 5 8.74 12.41 15.47
N ILE A 6 8.54 11.15 15.87
CA ILE A 6 9.60 10.31 16.47
C ILE A 6 10.72 10.04 15.46
N LYS A 7 10.36 9.71 14.21
CA LYS A 7 11.32 9.39 13.14
C LYS A 7 12.15 10.58 12.64
N ARG A 8 11.69 11.81 12.89
CA ARG A 8 12.35 13.04 12.42
C ARG A 8 13.39 13.58 13.40
N LEU A 9 13.45 13.03 14.61
CA LEU A 9 14.34 13.53 15.65
C LEU A 9 15.70 12.84 15.54
N ARG A 10 16.76 13.65 15.48
CA ARG A 10 18.15 13.17 15.54
C ARG A 10 18.58 12.81 16.97
N GLU A 11 17.78 13.19 17.96
CA GLU A 11 18.04 12.99 19.37
C GLU A 11 17.50 11.61 19.81
N ASP A 12 18.32 10.81 20.49
CA ASP A 12 17.93 9.47 20.95
C ASP A 12 16.98 9.56 22.14
N ARG A 13 15.68 9.67 21.86
CA ARG A 13 14.62 9.70 22.88
C ARG A 13 14.11 8.32 23.28
N VAL A 14 14.62 7.25 22.68
CA VAL A 14 14.25 5.88 23.05
C VAL A 14 15.09 5.41 24.22
N HIS A 15 16.39 5.72 24.20
CA HIS A 15 17.31 5.34 25.27
C HIS A 15 16.84 5.82 26.67
N PRO A 16 16.42 7.09 26.88
CA PRO A 16 15.94 7.54 28.19
C PRO A 16 14.68 6.83 28.70
N LEU A 17 13.84 6.30 27.79
CA LEU A 17 12.62 5.58 28.15
C LEU A 17 12.90 4.15 28.62
N LEU A 18 14.04 3.59 28.22
CA LEU A 18 14.44 2.22 28.52
C LEU A 18 15.59 2.15 29.53
N ALA A 19 16.19 3.28 29.88
CA ALA A 19 17.37 3.38 30.75
C ALA A 19 17.17 2.84 32.18
N TYR A 20 15.92 2.66 32.62
CA TYR A 20 15.60 2.08 33.93
C TYR A 20 15.82 0.57 34.01
N ASN A 21 16.01 -0.12 32.88
CA ASN A 21 16.28 -1.55 32.81
C ASN A 21 17.38 -1.82 31.76
N GLU A 22 18.50 -2.39 32.19
CA GLU A 22 19.69 -2.60 31.36
C GLU A 22 19.40 -3.51 30.15
N ASP A 23 18.68 -4.61 30.34
CA ASP A 23 18.32 -5.54 29.27
C ASP A 23 17.44 -4.86 28.21
N LEU A 24 16.44 -4.08 28.65
CA LEU A 24 15.57 -3.32 27.76
C LEU A 24 16.35 -2.20 27.03
N ALA A 25 17.27 -1.53 27.70
CA ALA A 25 18.11 -0.50 27.11
C ALA A 25 19.02 -1.09 26.00
N LEU A 26 19.64 -2.25 26.24
CA LEU A 26 20.45 -2.96 25.25
C LEU A 26 19.60 -3.40 24.05
N ALA A 27 18.47 -4.06 24.30
CA ALA A 27 17.58 -4.53 23.23
C ALA A 27 17.01 -3.37 22.38
N GLY A 28 16.65 -2.27 23.03
CA GLY A 28 16.18 -1.06 22.35
C GLY A 28 17.26 -0.43 21.48
N ARG A 29 18.50 -0.33 21.99
CA ARG A 29 19.64 0.20 21.24
C ARG A 29 19.95 -0.66 20.01
N ALA A 30 20.08 -1.97 20.16
CA ALA A 30 20.35 -2.88 19.06
C ALA A 30 19.25 -2.83 17.97
N SER A 31 17.98 -2.75 18.39
CA SER A 31 16.85 -2.60 17.47
C SER A 31 16.90 -1.26 16.72
N LYS A 32 17.20 -0.15 17.42
CA LYS A 32 17.31 1.18 16.83
C LYS A 32 18.45 1.25 15.82
N GLU A 33 19.63 0.74 16.15
CA GLU A 33 20.77 0.69 15.24
C GLU A 33 20.45 -0.08 13.96
N SER A 34 19.74 -1.21 14.10
CA SER A 34 19.27 -2.01 12.96
C SER A 34 18.27 -1.24 12.09
N ILE A 35 17.31 -0.56 12.70
CA ILE A 35 16.33 0.28 11.99
C ILE A 35 17.03 1.42 11.24
N ASP A 36 17.96 2.12 11.89
CA ASP A 36 18.70 3.24 11.31
C ASP A 36 19.57 2.78 10.14
N PHE A 37 20.26 1.64 10.30
CA PHE A 37 21.05 1.05 9.23
C PHE A 37 20.18 0.68 8.02
N LEU A 38 19.10 -0.08 8.22
CA LEU A 38 18.21 -0.49 7.14
C LEU A 38 17.54 0.72 6.47
N THR A 39 17.16 1.73 7.24
CA THR A 39 16.59 2.98 6.70
C THR A 39 17.58 3.69 5.77
N ARG A 40 18.87 3.77 6.14
CA ARG A 40 19.91 4.33 5.25
C ARG A 40 20.06 3.52 3.97
N GLN A 41 20.05 2.18 4.06
CA GLN A 41 20.14 1.31 2.88
C GLN A 41 18.93 1.48 1.95
N ILE A 42 17.72 1.50 2.51
CA ILE A 42 16.47 1.75 1.75
C ILE A 42 16.59 3.06 0.97
N HIS A 43 16.90 4.17 1.65
CA HIS A 43 17.02 5.47 0.97
C HIS A 43 18.13 5.50 -0.09
N SER A 44 19.22 4.74 0.09
CA SER A 44 20.28 4.63 -0.90
C SER A 44 19.78 3.95 -2.18
N ILE A 45 19.04 2.85 -2.02
CA ILE A 45 18.44 2.09 -3.12
C ILE A 45 17.35 2.91 -3.81
N GLU A 46 16.47 3.55 -3.06
CA GLU A 46 15.40 4.40 -3.62
C GLU A 46 15.99 5.52 -4.49
N ARG A 47 16.98 6.26 -4.00
CA ARG A 47 17.67 7.29 -4.79
C ARG A 47 18.35 6.72 -6.03
N PHE A 48 18.89 5.50 -5.96
CA PHE A 48 19.49 4.86 -7.13
C PHE A 48 18.43 4.55 -8.19
N VAL A 49 17.28 4.00 -7.78
CA VAL A 49 16.16 3.68 -8.66
C VAL A 49 15.57 4.95 -9.28
N GLU A 50 15.32 5.98 -8.48
CA GLU A 50 14.75 7.26 -8.93
C GLU A 50 15.64 8.00 -9.95
N ARG A 51 16.96 7.81 -9.90
CA ARG A 51 17.88 8.35 -10.93
C ARG A 51 17.85 7.58 -12.25
N LYS A 52 17.37 6.34 -12.24
CA LYS A 52 17.39 5.44 -13.41
C LYS A 52 16.01 5.33 -14.07
N LEU A 53 14.95 5.55 -13.31
CA LEU A 53 13.58 5.41 -13.76
C LEU A 53 12.75 6.61 -13.34
N GLU A 54 11.99 7.11 -14.30
CA GLU A 54 10.95 8.11 -14.07
C GLU A 54 9.58 7.52 -14.39
N LEU A 55 8.56 8.03 -13.71
CA LEU A 55 7.18 7.70 -14.04
C LEU A 55 6.86 8.29 -15.42
N ARG A 56 6.36 7.44 -16.31
CA ARG A 56 5.78 7.89 -17.58
C ARG A 56 4.60 8.82 -17.29
N GLU A 57 4.32 9.74 -18.22
CA GLU A 57 3.25 10.73 -18.05
C GLU A 57 1.91 10.09 -17.70
N ASP A 58 1.60 8.95 -18.31
CA ASP A 58 0.37 8.18 -18.11
C ASP A 58 0.23 7.56 -16.70
N TYR A 59 1.29 7.58 -15.89
CA TYR A 59 1.30 7.09 -14.51
C TYR A 59 1.52 8.18 -13.48
N LYS A 60 1.85 9.42 -13.86
CA LYS A 60 2.07 10.50 -12.89
C LYS A 60 0.83 10.82 -12.07
N THR A 61 -0.35 10.67 -12.66
CA THR A 61 -1.64 10.83 -11.97
C THR A 61 -1.83 9.82 -10.83
N LEU A 62 -1.14 8.68 -10.82
CA LEU A 62 -1.17 7.74 -9.69
C LEU A 62 -0.68 8.34 -8.38
N LEU A 63 0.22 9.31 -8.42
CA LEU A 63 0.74 9.98 -7.22
C LEU A 63 -0.34 10.79 -6.49
N THR A 64 -1.48 11.03 -7.14
CA THR A 64 -2.66 11.67 -6.52
C THR A 64 -3.49 10.69 -5.68
N VAL A 65 -3.29 9.38 -5.87
CA VAL A 65 -3.97 8.33 -5.10
C VAL A 65 -3.37 8.28 -3.69
N PRO A 66 -4.18 8.37 -2.62
CA PRO A 66 -3.67 8.37 -1.26
C PRO A 66 -2.89 7.09 -0.97
N GLY A 67 -1.70 7.26 -0.41
CA GLY A 67 -0.79 6.18 -0.07
C GLY A 67 0.08 5.67 -1.22
N VAL A 68 -0.08 6.16 -2.44
CA VAL A 68 0.83 5.85 -3.56
C VAL A 68 1.92 6.92 -3.64
N GLY A 69 3.14 6.56 -3.23
CA GLY A 69 4.34 7.38 -3.42
C GLY A 69 5.12 6.99 -4.68
N GLN A 70 6.27 7.63 -4.90
CA GLN A 70 7.11 7.44 -6.10
C GLN A 70 7.45 5.96 -6.36
N ILE A 71 7.98 5.26 -5.36
CA ILE A 71 8.39 3.84 -5.49
C ILE A 71 7.21 2.92 -5.75
N LEU A 72 6.05 3.16 -5.11
CA LEU A 72 4.83 2.40 -5.38
C LEU A 72 4.28 2.71 -6.77
N GLY A 73 4.34 3.97 -7.21
CA GLY A 73 3.98 4.38 -8.56
C GLY A 73 4.83 3.67 -9.61
N LEU A 74 6.15 3.65 -9.43
CA LEU A 74 7.08 2.91 -10.30
C LEU A 74 6.79 1.41 -10.32
N THR A 75 6.55 0.81 -9.15
CA THR A 75 6.17 -0.61 -9.05
C THR A 75 4.87 -0.88 -9.82
N ILE A 76 3.85 -0.05 -9.63
CA ILE A 76 2.56 -0.19 -10.31
C ILE A 76 2.75 -0.05 -11.82
N MET A 77 3.53 0.94 -12.27
CA MET A 77 3.80 1.17 -13.69
C MET A 77 4.46 -0.04 -14.36
N LEU A 78 5.55 -0.55 -13.77
CA LEU A 78 6.33 -1.65 -14.32
C LEU A 78 5.53 -2.96 -14.36
N GLU A 79 4.75 -3.23 -13.32
CA GLU A 79 3.99 -4.48 -13.19
C GLU A 79 2.65 -4.47 -13.93
N THR A 80 2.08 -3.27 -14.15
CA THR A 80 0.85 -3.10 -14.90
C THR A 80 1.12 -3.13 -16.40
N GLY A 81 2.17 -2.46 -16.89
CA GLY A 81 2.32 -2.20 -18.32
C GLY A 81 1.09 -1.47 -18.90
N PRO A 82 0.85 -1.48 -20.22
CA PRO A 82 -0.26 -0.72 -20.82
C PRO A 82 -1.61 -1.04 -20.16
N ILE A 83 -2.27 -0.02 -19.57
CA ILE A 83 -3.51 -0.21 -18.80
C ILE A 83 -4.66 -0.75 -19.66
N GLN A 84 -4.62 -0.49 -20.97
CA GLN A 84 -5.61 -0.90 -21.97
C GLN A 84 -5.71 -2.43 -22.13
N ARG A 85 -4.73 -3.20 -21.65
CA ARG A 85 -4.83 -4.67 -21.60
C ARG A 85 -5.97 -5.16 -20.68
N PHE A 86 -6.47 -4.30 -19.79
CA PHE A 86 -7.58 -4.59 -18.90
C PHE A 86 -8.84 -3.86 -19.34
N GLU A 87 -9.81 -4.61 -19.88
CA GLU A 87 -11.10 -4.08 -20.35
C GLU A 87 -11.89 -3.37 -19.23
N LYS A 88 -11.82 -3.88 -18.00
CA LYS A 88 -12.60 -3.38 -16.86
C LYS A 88 -11.72 -3.27 -15.62
N GLY A 89 -12.01 -2.28 -14.76
CA GLY A 89 -11.30 -2.12 -13.48
C GLY A 89 -11.45 -3.30 -12.53
N GLY A 90 -12.50 -4.11 -12.68
CA GLY A 90 -12.63 -5.39 -11.98
C GLY A 90 -11.57 -6.42 -12.40
N ASN A 91 -11.22 -6.47 -13.69
CA ASN A 91 -10.17 -7.35 -14.22
C ASN A 91 -8.80 -6.91 -13.69
N TYR A 92 -8.55 -5.60 -13.65
CA TYR A 92 -7.33 -5.05 -13.05
C TYR A 92 -7.24 -5.36 -11.55
N ALA A 93 -8.31 -5.10 -10.78
CA ALA A 93 -8.32 -5.41 -9.35
C ALA A 93 -8.15 -6.92 -9.08
N SER A 94 -8.68 -7.78 -9.96
CA SER A 94 -8.44 -9.22 -9.91
C SER A 94 -6.97 -9.56 -10.16
N TYR A 95 -6.36 -8.96 -11.18
CA TYR A 95 -4.94 -9.11 -11.47
C TYR A 95 -4.06 -8.63 -10.31
N CYS A 96 -4.48 -7.58 -9.59
CA CYS A 96 -3.81 -7.08 -8.39
C CYS A 96 -4.05 -7.94 -7.13
N ARG A 97 -4.77 -9.07 -7.23
CA ARG A 97 -5.21 -9.91 -6.10
C ARG A 97 -6.02 -9.16 -5.05
N ALA A 98 -6.65 -8.05 -5.44
CA ALA A 98 -7.42 -7.19 -4.56
C ALA A 98 -8.93 -7.54 -4.60
N VAL A 99 -9.29 -8.79 -4.91
CA VAL A 99 -10.67 -9.29 -4.95
C VAL A 99 -10.76 -10.65 -4.27
N SER A 100 -11.95 -10.99 -3.77
CA SER A 100 -12.21 -12.34 -3.27
C SER A 100 -12.30 -13.33 -4.44
N SER A 101 -11.54 -14.42 -4.39
CA SER A 101 -11.62 -15.51 -5.35
C SER A 101 -12.54 -16.64 -4.82
N LYS A 102 -13.54 -17.03 -5.60
CA LYS A 102 -14.36 -18.22 -5.36
C LYS A 102 -14.09 -19.25 -6.44
N TRP A 103 -14.00 -20.53 -6.07
CA TRP A 103 -13.91 -21.63 -7.04
C TRP A 103 -15.26 -22.34 -7.08
N THR A 104 -15.96 -22.21 -8.20
CA THR A 104 -17.29 -22.78 -8.43
C THR A 104 -17.28 -23.63 -9.71
N SER A 105 -18.06 -24.71 -9.71
CA SER A 105 -18.31 -25.55 -10.90
C SER A 105 -19.73 -26.09 -10.80
N ASN A 106 -20.48 -25.98 -11.90
CA ASN A 106 -21.90 -26.33 -11.96
C ASN A 106 -22.70 -25.70 -10.80
N ASP A 107 -22.53 -24.38 -10.61
CA ASP A 107 -23.10 -23.56 -9.53
C ASP A 107 -22.82 -24.00 -8.09
N LYS A 108 -21.97 -25.02 -7.90
CA LYS A 108 -21.55 -25.51 -6.60
C LYS A 108 -20.16 -24.99 -6.26
N ALA A 109 -19.99 -24.52 -5.03
CA ALA A 109 -18.66 -24.17 -4.51
C ALA A 109 -17.79 -25.44 -4.45
N LYS A 110 -16.66 -25.42 -5.15
CA LYS A 110 -15.67 -26.51 -5.19
C LYS A 110 -14.48 -26.26 -4.27
N GLY A 111 -14.27 -25.01 -3.86
CA GLY A 111 -13.25 -24.67 -2.86
C GLY A 111 -12.93 -23.18 -2.81
N LYS A 112 -11.78 -22.87 -2.24
CA LYS A 112 -11.24 -21.51 -2.16
C LYS A 112 -10.37 -21.27 -3.39
N GLY A 113 -10.52 -20.11 -4.04
CA GLY A 113 -9.74 -19.80 -5.23
C GLY A 113 -8.23 -19.75 -4.98
N ASN A 114 -7.43 -19.86 -6.06
CA ASN A 114 -5.98 -19.87 -5.96
C ASN A 114 -5.44 -18.51 -5.49
N LYS A 115 -4.94 -18.45 -4.25
CA LYS A 115 -4.32 -17.26 -3.65
C LYS A 115 -3.09 -16.76 -4.42
N LYS A 116 -2.51 -17.58 -5.31
CA LYS A 116 -1.33 -17.24 -6.12
C LYS A 116 -1.68 -16.72 -7.53
N ASN A 117 -2.94 -16.68 -7.94
CA ASN A 117 -3.32 -16.11 -9.24
C ASN A 117 -3.25 -14.58 -9.20
N GLY A 118 -2.74 -13.97 -10.27
CA GLY A 118 -2.50 -12.52 -10.37
C GLY A 118 -1.08 -12.13 -9.96
N ASN A 119 -0.82 -10.82 -9.92
CA ASN A 119 0.50 -10.24 -9.70
C ASN A 119 0.77 -10.00 -8.20
N LYS A 120 1.82 -10.64 -7.67
CA LYS A 120 2.21 -10.53 -6.25
C LYS A 120 2.74 -9.14 -5.88
N TYR A 121 3.40 -8.45 -6.80
CA TYR A 121 3.98 -7.12 -6.57
C TYR A 121 2.89 -6.06 -6.52
N LEU A 122 1.90 -6.12 -7.42
CA LEU A 122 0.72 -5.26 -7.33
C LEU A 122 -0.11 -5.55 -6.07
N SER A 123 -0.23 -6.81 -5.67
CA SER A 123 -0.89 -7.18 -4.42
C SER A 123 -0.21 -6.56 -3.20
N TRP A 124 1.12 -6.57 -3.16
CA TRP A 124 1.89 -5.89 -2.13
C TRP A 124 1.73 -4.37 -2.22
N ALA A 125 1.90 -3.79 -3.40
CA ALA A 125 1.85 -2.34 -3.62
C ALA A 125 0.51 -1.73 -3.18
N PHE A 126 -0.62 -2.34 -3.53
CA PHE A 126 -1.93 -1.86 -3.09
C PHE A 126 -2.23 -2.14 -1.61
N SER A 127 -1.59 -3.14 -1.01
CA SER A 127 -1.65 -3.36 0.44
C SER A 127 -0.90 -2.26 1.20
N GLU A 128 0.28 -1.86 0.73
CA GLU A 128 1.04 -0.74 1.30
C GLU A 128 0.28 0.58 1.10
N ALA A 129 -0.22 0.83 -0.11
CA ALA A 129 -1.02 2.02 -0.39
C ALA A 129 -2.26 2.11 0.50
N ALA A 130 -2.93 0.99 0.78
CA ALA A 130 -4.05 0.94 1.71
C ALA A 130 -3.65 1.31 3.14
N GLU A 131 -2.49 0.85 3.62
CA GLU A 131 -2.02 1.19 4.96
C GLU A 131 -1.68 2.67 5.09
N PHE A 132 -0.98 3.23 4.11
CA PHE A 132 -0.69 4.66 4.08
C PHE A 132 -1.96 5.50 3.92
N ALA A 133 -2.88 5.13 3.03
CA ALA A 133 -4.15 5.81 2.87
C ALA A 133 -4.96 5.79 4.17
N ARG A 134 -5.05 4.64 4.86
CA ARG A 134 -5.72 4.51 6.16
C ARG A 134 -5.11 5.45 7.21
N ARG A 135 -3.78 5.64 7.20
CA ARG A 135 -3.08 6.50 8.16
C ARG A 135 -3.24 7.99 7.86
N PHE A 136 -3.19 8.39 6.60
CA PHE A 136 -3.00 9.80 6.22
C PHE A 136 -4.18 10.44 5.48
N ASP A 137 -5.14 9.65 4.96
CA ASP A 137 -6.35 10.15 4.33
C ASP A 137 -7.58 9.86 5.20
N ASP A 138 -8.30 10.91 5.58
CA ASP A 138 -9.42 10.79 6.52
C ASP A 138 -10.62 10.05 5.92
N LYS A 139 -10.84 10.14 4.60
CA LYS A 139 -11.94 9.45 3.91
C LYS A 139 -11.65 7.95 3.76
N ALA A 140 -10.42 7.59 3.41
CA ALA A 140 -9.93 6.22 3.39
C ALA A 140 -10.01 5.60 4.79
N ARG A 141 -9.59 6.34 5.83
CA ARG A 141 -9.72 5.91 7.23
C ARG A 141 -11.17 5.72 7.64
N ALA A 142 -12.06 6.64 7.27
CA ALA A 142 -13.49 6.52 7.54
C ALA A 142 -14.09 5.28 6.87
N TYR A 143 -13.77 5.01 5.59
CA TYR A 143 -14.20 3.81 4.89
C TYR A 143 -13.68 2.54 5.56
N TYR A 144 -12.38 2.50 5.90
CA TYR A 144 -11.78 1.39 6.62
C TYR A 144 -12.51 1.13 7.94
N ASN A 145 -12.76 2.16 8.75
CA ASN A 145 -13.46 2.04 10.03
C ASN A 145 -14.90 1.52 9.85
N ARG A 146 -15.62 1.97 8.81
CA ARG A 146 -16.96 1.43 8.49
C ARG A 146 -16.91 -0.06 8.15
N LYS A 147 -15.89 -0.51 7.43
CA LYS A 147 -15.69 -1.93 7.11
C LYS A 147 -15.23 -2.75 8.31
N LEU A 148 -14.37 -2.19 9.15
CA LEU A 148 -13.89 -2.81 10.38
C LEU A 148 -15.05 -3.07 11.35
N LYS A 149 -16.00 -2.14 11.49
CA LYS A 149 -17.21 -2.34 12.31
C LYS A 149 -18.07 -3.53 11.87
N LYS A 150 -17.99 -3.93 10.59
CA LYS A 150 -18.80 -5.01 10.00
C LYS A 150 -18.03 -6.32 9.82
N SER A 151 -16.72 -6.33 10.07
CA SER A 151 -15.84 -7.46 9.73
C SER A 151 -14.56 -7.45 10.58
N ASN A 152 -13.48 -8.09 10.13
CA ASN A 152 -12.19 -8.07 10.81
C ASN A 152 -11.19 -7.13 10.10
N PHE A 153 -10.06 -6.87 10.76
CA PHE A 153 -9.04 -5.94 10.25
C PHE A 153 -8.47 -6.34 8.90
N VAL A 154 -8.28 -7.65 8.65
CA VAL A 154 -7.75 -8.17 7.37
C VAL A 154 -8.73 -7.89 6.23
N VAL A 155 -10.02 -8.14 6.47
CA VAL A 155 -11.08 -7.90 5.48
C VAL A 155 -11.26 -6.41 5.21
N ALA A 156 -11.23 -5.57 6.26
CA ALA A 156 -11.32 -4.13 6.11
C ALA A 156 -10.13 -3.56 5.31
N HIS A 157 -8.91 -4.06 5.57
CA HIS A 157 -7.70 -3.67 4.85
C HIS A 157 -7.76 -4.08 3.37
N ALA A 158 -8.11 -5.35 3.11
CA ALA A 158 -8.27 -5.85 1.75
C ALA A 158 -9.36 -5.11 0.97
N ALA A 159 -10.46 -4.72 1.63
CA ALA A 159 -11.53 -3.94 1.03
C ALA A 159 -11.10 -2.51 0.68
N LEU A 160 -10.16 -1.91 1.43
CA LEU A 160 -9.57 -0.62 1.10
C LEU A 160 -8.60 -0.76 -0.08
N ALA A 161 -7.71 -1.76 -0.05
CA ALA A 161 -6.81 -2.08 -1.16
C ALA A 161 -7.58 -2.34 -2.47
N HIS A 162 -8.72 -3.02 -2.40
CA HIS A 162 -9.64 -3.20 -3.53
C HIS A 162 -10.11 -1.88 -4.15
N LYS A 163 -10.60 -0.95 -3.31
CA LYS A 163 -11.08 0.35 -3.79
C LYS A 163 -9.94 1.17 -4.40
N LEU A 164 -8.75 1.15 -3.78
CA LEU A 164 -7.57 1.83 -4.33
C LEU A 164 -7.12 1.24 -5.67
N ALA A 165 -7.07 -0.10 -5.81
CA ALA A 165 -6.73 -0.75 -7.08
C ALA A 165 -7.72 -0.39 -8.20
N ARG A 166 -9.02 -0.37 -7.89
CA ARG A 166 -10.05 0.07 -8.85
C ARG A 166 -9.95 1.55 -9.19
N ALA A 167 -9.66 2.41 -8.23
CA ALA A 167 -9.49 3.83 -8.49
C ALA A 167 -8.24 4.10 -9.34
N ALA A 168 -7.12 3.44 -9.02
CA ALA A 168 -5.88 3.51 -9.79
C ALA A 168 -6.11 3.12 -11.26
N TYR A 169 -6.92 2.09 -11.53
CA TYR A 169 -7.32 1.73 -12.90
C TYR A 169 -7.94 2.90 -13.66
N TYR A 170 -8.92 3.59 -13.07
CA TYR A 170 -9.59 4.72 -13.73
C TYR A 170 -8.68 5.93 -13.84
N VAL A 171 -7.87 6.21 -12.82
CA VAL A 171 -6.85 7.28 -12.83
C VAL A 171 -5.86 7.08 -13.98
N MET A 172 -5.34 5.87 -14.18
CA MET A 172 -4.42 5.53 -15.28
C MET A 172 -5.13 5.46 -16.64
N ARG A 173 -6.36 4.97 -16.71
CA ARG A 173 -7.06 4.82 -18.00
C ARG A 173 -7.54 6.16 -18.53
N ASP A 174 -8.15 6.96 -17.65
CA ASP A 174 -8.82 8.22 -18.02
C ASP A 174 -7.89 9.43 -17.88
N GLN A 175 -6.68 9.23 -17.34
CA GLN A 175 -5.69 10.30 -17.12
C GLN A 175 -6.23 11.44 -16.24
N VAL A 176 -6.98 11.07 -15.20
CA VAL A 176 -7.63 12.01 -14.28
C VAL A 176 -7.01 11.98 -12.90
N ILE A 177 -7.09 13.11 -12.20
CA ILE A 177 -6.71 13.21 -10.78
C ILE A 177 -7.65 12.34 -9.94
N PHE A 178 -7.11 11.69 -8.92
CA PHE A 178 -7.88 10.91 -7.96
C PHE A 178 -8.91 11.78 -7.22
N VAL A 179 -10.16 11.30 -7.16
CA VAL A 179 -11.26 11.95 -6.43
C VAL A 179 -11.72 11.04 -5.29
N SER A 180 -11.44 11.43 -4.05
CA SER A 180 -11.73 10.63 -2.86
C SER A 180 -13.23 10.37 -2.66
N GLU A 181 -14.09 11.34 -3.01
CA GLU A 181 -15.56 11.27 -2.88
C GLU A 181 -16.14 10.12 -3.69
N LYS A 182 -15.72 9.98 -4.94
CA LYS A 182 -16.20 8.91 -5.83
C LYS A 182 -15.71 7.54 -5.40
N THR A 183 -14.59 7.50 -4.67
CA THR A 183 -13.92 6.26 -4.30
C THR A 183 -14.43 5.72 -2.98
N PHE A 184 -14.61 6.55 -1.95
CA PHE A 184 -14.86 6.10 -0.57
C PHE A 184 -16.29 6.28 -0.06
N THR A 185 -17.25 6.59 -0.94
CA THR A 185 -18.67 6.37 -0.66
C THR A 185 -18.92 4.88 -0.37
#